data_AF-A0A7C1JZA2-F1
#
_entry.id   AF-A0A7C1JZA2-F1
#
_cell.length_a   1.000
_cell.length_b   1.000
_cell.length_c   1.000
_cell.angle_alpha   90.00
_cell.angle_beta   90.00
_cell.angle_gamma   90.00
#
_symmetry.space_group_name_H-M   'P 1'
#
loop_
_entity.id
_entity.type
_entity.pdbx_description
1 polymer ?
#
loop_
_entity_poly.entity_id
_entity_poly.type
_entity_poly.pdbx_seq_one_letter_code
_entity_poly.pdbx_strand_id
1 'polypeptide(L)'
;MRDIARRGFTLVELLIVIAIIAVLVMLLTPAVQQVRESMLRTQCKNNLWQIGRAVQQHVDKWGHYPTSGWGWGWAGDPNQGFTKNQPSGWAYNILPYI
;
A
#
# COMPACT_ATOMS: atom_id res chain seq x y z
N MET A 1 3.35 -13.73 57.96
CA MET A 1 3.58 -13.04 56.68
C MET A 1 4.76 -13.73 56.02
N ARG A 2 4.57 -14.40 54.88
CA ARG A 2 5.65 -15.12 54.19
C ARG A 2 6.40 -14.10 53.35
N ASP A 3 7.63 -13.79 53.73
CA ASP A 3 8.53 -12.97 52.93
C ASP A 3 8.91 -13.73 51.66
N ILE A 4 8.38 -13.26 50.53
CA ILE A 4 8.77 -13.73 49.21
C ILE A 4 10.18 -13.19 48.96
N ALA A 5 11.19 -14.01 49.20
CA ALA A 5 12.59 -13.68 48.92
C ALA A 5 12.73 -13.25 47.45
N ARG A 6 13.01 -11.96 47.22
CA ARG A 6 13.27 -11.44 45.88
C ARG A 6 14.60 -12.04 45.41
N ARG A 7 14.55 -12.95 44.43
CA ARG A 7 15.75 -13.42 43.71
C ARG A 7 16.37 -12.22 43.02
N GLY A 8 17.55 -11.80 43.46
CA GLY A 8 18.35 -10.79 42.77
C GLY A 8 18.80 -11.33 41.42
N PHE A 9 18.68 -10.51 40.38
CA PHE A 9 19.16 -10.83 39.04
C PHE A 9 20.67 -10.68 39.00
N THR A 10 21.39 -11.68 38.49
CA THR A 10 22.84 -11.59 38.35
C THR A 10 23.20 -10.78 37.11
N LEU A 11 24.32 -10.05 37.17
CA LEU A 11 24.83 -9.28 36.02
C LEU A 11 25.07 -10.18 34.80
N VAL A 12 25.47 -11.43 35.04
CA VAL A 12 25.69 -12.46 34.01
C VAL A 12 24.39 -12.82 33.29
N GLU A 13 23.28 -13.02 34.02
CA GLU A 13 21.98 -13.29 33.39
C GLU A 13 21.55 -12.13 32.48
N LEU A 14 21.78 -10.88 32.88
CA LEU A 14 21.48 -9.71 32.04
C LEU A 14 22.31 -9.71 30.75
N LEU A 15 23.61 -9.97 30.87
CA LEU A 15 24.54 -9.98 29.74
C LEU A 15 24.20 -11.05 28.71
N ILE A 16 23.81 -12.24 29.15
CA ILE A 16 23.42 -13.34 28.25
C ILE A 16 22.16 -12.94 27.47
N VAL A 17 21.17 -12.33 28.13
CA VAL A 17 19.93 -11.92 27.48
C VAL A 17 20.17 -10.87 26.39
N ILE A 18 20.96 -9.83 26.68
CA ILE A 18 21.27 -8.80 25.68
C ILE A 18 22.10 -9.36 24.52
N ALA A 19 23.00 -10.31 24.78
CA ALA A 19 23.79 -10.96 23.74
C ALA A 19 22.90 -11.77 22.78
N ILE A 20 21.93 -12.51 23.31
CA ILE A 20 20.96 -13.25 22.49
C ILE A 20 20.11 -12.29 21.65
N ILE A 21 19.59 -11.21 22.24
CA ILE A 21 18.79 -10.20 21.51
C ILE A 21 19.62 -9.56 20.38
N ALA A 22 20.87 -9.20 20.65
CA ALA A 22 21.75 -8.58 19.65
C ALA A 22 21.98 -9.51 18.43
N VAL A 23 22.23 -10.80 18.67
CA VAL A 23 22.37 -11.80 17.60
C VAL A 23 21.09 -11.92 16.78
N LEU A 24 19.92 -11.98 17.44
CA LEU A 24 18.63 -12.07 16.76
C LEU A 24 18.36 -10.83 15.86
N VAL A 25 18.60 -9.62 16.38
CA VAL A 25 18.38 -8.38 15.61
C VAL A 25 19.34 -8.24 14.43
N MET A 26 20.60 -8.66 14.59
CA MET A 26 21.60 -8.63 13.52
C MET A 26 21.17 -9.52 12.34
N LEU A 27 20.56 -10.67 12.62
CA LEU A 27 20.01 -11.56 11.59
C LEU A 27 18.74 -10.98 10.93
N LEU A 28 17.95 -10.17 11.63
CA LEU A 28 16.71 -9.59 11.13
C LEU A 28 16.92 -8.37 10.21
N THR A 29 17.96 -7.58 10.44
CA THR A 29 18.19 -6.32 9.71
C THR A 29 18.22 -6.46 8.18
N PRO A 30 18.99 -7.40 7.57
CA PRO A 30 18.99 -7.57 6.11
C PRO A 30 17.69 -8.18 5.57
N ALA A 31 16.95 -8.93 6.39
CA ALA A 31 15.67 -9.52 5.99
C ALA A 31 14.56 -8.46 5.86
N VAL A 32 14.53 -7.48 6.77
CA VAL A 32 13.52 -6.40 6.76
C VAL A 32 13.61 -5.54 5.49
N GLN A 33 14.82 -5.30 4.97
CA GLN A 33 15.01 -4.51 3.75
C GLN A 33 14.45 -5.21 2.51
N GLN A 34 14.73 -6.52 2.35
CA GLN A 34 14.19 -7.32 1.27
C GLN A 34 12.65 -7.38 1.30
N VAL A 35 12.06 -7.51 2.50
CA VAL A 35 10.61 -7.48 2.67
C VAL A 35 10.03 -6.14 2.23
N ARG A 36 10.65 -5.02 2.60
CA ARG A 36 10.15 -3.68 2.21
C ARG A 36 10.12 -3.50 0.70
N GLU A 37 11.18 -3.88 0.00
CA GLU A 37 11.23 -3.76 -1.47
C GLU A 37 10.18 -4.66 -2.14
N SER A 38 9.99 -5.88 -1.65
CA SER A 38 8.93 -6.78 -2.11
C SER A 38 7.53 -6.22 -1.83
N MET A 39 7.31 -5.60 -0.67
CA MET A 39 6.05 -4.95 -0.32
C MET A 39 5.74 -3.77 -1.24
N LEU A 40 6.72 -2.89 -1.51
CA LEU A 40 6.54 -1.75 -2.42
C LEU A 40 6.20 -2.23 -3.83
N ARG A 41 6.88 -3.27 -4.32
CA ARG A 41 6.56 -3.88 -5.61
C ARG A 41 5.16 -4.48 -5.64
N THR A 42 4.78 -5.20 -4.57
CA THR A 42 3.44 -5.79 -4.44
C THR A 42 2.36 -4.71 -4.38
N GLN A 43 2.59 -3.63 -3.64
CA GLN A 43 1.69 -2.49 -3.57
C GLN A 43 1.50 -1.84 -4.94
N CYS A 44 2.60 -1.59 -5.68
CA CYS A 44 2.52 -1.05 -7.04
C CYS A 44 1.72 -1.95 -7.97
N LYS A 45 1.97 -3.27 -7.94
CA LYS A 45 1.21 -4.26 -8.70
C LYS A 45 -0.28 -4.24 -8.35
N ASN A 46 -0.62 -4.16 -7.07
CA ASN A 46 -2.00 -4.11 -6.61
C ASN A 46 -2.69 -2.79 -7.01
N ASN A 47 -1.98 -1.67 -6.99
CA ASN A 47 -2.50 -0.38 -7.46
C ASN A 47 -2.84 -0.46 -8.96
N LEU A 48 -1.94 -1.01 -9.78
CA LEU A 48 -2.18 -1.22 -11.22
C LEU A 48 -3.36 -2.15 -11.47
N TRP A 49 -3.47 -3.23 -10.69
CA TRP A 49 -4.58 -4.15 -10.82
C TRP A 49 -5.92 -3.50 -10.44
N GLN A 50 -5.95 -2.65 -9.41
CA GLN A 50 -7.13 -1.87 -9.04
C GLN A 50 -7.53 -0.90 -10.15
N ILE A 51 -6.58 -0.18 -10.75
CA ILE A 51 -6.85 0.69 -11.90
C ILE A 51 -7.41 -0.11 -13.08
N GLY A 52 -6.80 -1.26 -13.40
CA GLY A 52 -7.28 -2.13 -14.48
C GLY A 52 -8.72 -2.62 -14.28
N ARG A 53 -9.07 -2.99 -13.05
CA ARG A 53 -10.47 -3.33 -12.70
C ARG A 53 -11.41 -2.14 -12.82
N ALA A 54 -11.00 -0.96 -12.35
CA ALA A 54 -11.80 0.25 -12.45
C ALA A 54 -12.10 0.62 -13.91
N VAL A 55 -11.14 0.41 -14.82
CA VAL A 55 -11.33 0.55 -16.27
C VAL A 55 -12.33 -0.48 -16.80
N GLN A 56 -12.22 -1.75 -16.42
CA GLN A 56 -13.18 -2.78 -16.84
C GLN A 56 -14.60 -2.45 -16.37
N GLN A 57 -14.77 -2.04 -15.12
CA GLN A 57 -16.08 -1.63 -14.59
C GLN A 57 -16.65 -0.39 -15.31
N HIS A 58 -15.80 0.55 -15.73
CA HIS A 58 -16.23 1.67 -16.57
C HIS A 58 -16.75 1.17 -17.94
N VAL A 59 -16.02 0.25 -18.59
CA VAL A 59 -16.44 -0.34 -19.87
C VAL A 59 -17.74 -1.12 -19.73
N ASP A 60 -17.89 -1.91 -18.67
CA ASP A 60 -19.11 -2.69 -18.42
C ASP A 60 -20.34 -1.79 -18.24
N LYS A 61 -20.16 -0.61 -17.64
CA LYS A 61 -21.26 0.35 -17.39
C LYS A 61 -21.55 1.30 -18.55
N TRP A 62 -20.52 1.76 -19.28
CA TRP A 62 -20.66 2.81 -20.30
C TRP A 62 -20.46 2.30 -21.74
N GLY A 63 -20.00 1.06 -21.93
CA GLY A 63 -19.82 0.44 -23.24
C GLY A 63 -18.63 0.97 -24.05
N HIS A 64 -17.72 1.71 -23.42
CA HIS A 64 -16.50 2.21 -24.06
C HIS A 64 -15.37 2.38 -23.06
N TYR A 65 -14.12 2.37 -23.52
CA TYR A 65 -12.97 2.66 -22.69
C TYR A 65 -12.94 4.14 -22.25
N PRO A 66 -12.33 4.45 -21.09
CA PRO A 66 -12.08 5.83 -20.64
C PRO A 66 -11.33 6.64 -21.70
N THR A 67 -11.76 7.89 -21.92
CA THR A 67 -11.13 8.80 -22.88
C THR A 67 -10.00 9.60 -22.23
N SER A 68 -9.07 10.13 -23.02
CA SER A 68 -8.02 11.06 -22.53
C SER A 68 -8.54 12.49 -22.30
N GLY A 69 -9.83 12.73 -22.47
CA GLY A 69 -10.41 14.07 -22.42
C GLY A 69 -9.92 14.98 -23.56
N TRP A 70 -10.07 16.29 -23.39
CA TRP A 70 -9.66 17.31 -24.35
C TRP A 70 -8.23 17.83 -24.11
N GLY A 71 -7.49 17.21 -23.20
CA GLY A 71 -6.13 17.58 -22.79
C GLY A 71 -6.03 17.98 -21.32
N TRP A 72 -4.83 18.24 -20.82
CA TRP A 72 -4.58 18.49 -19.39
C TRP A 72 -5.25 19.76 -18.84
N GLY A 73 -5.56 20.73 -19.73
CA GLY A 73 -6.07 22.05 -19.34
C GLY A 73 -7.57 22.08 -19.08
N TRP A 74 -8.27 20.97 -19.30
CA TRP A 74 -9.73 20.88 -19.21
C TRP A 74 -10.14 20.12 -17.96
N ALA A 75 -10.92 20.77 -17.09
CA ALA A 75 -11.52 20.14 -15.92
C ALA A 75 -12.73 19.29 -16.32
N GLY A 76 -13.10 18.33 -15.48
CA GLY A 76 -14.29 17.51 -15.70
C GLY A 76 -15.56 18.34 -15.56
N ASP A 77 -16.47 18.21 -16.52
CA ASP A 77 -17.81 18.81 -16.48
C ASP A 77 -18.78 17.81 -15.82
N PRO A 78 -19.34 18.13 -14.65
CA PRO A 78 -20.29 17.24 -13.97
C PRO A 78 -21.58 17.01 -14.77
N ASN A 79 -21.92 17.90 -15.71
CA ASN A 79 -23.13 17.77 -16.52
C ASN A 79 -22.99 16.76 -17.66
N GLN A 80 -21.75 16.41 -18.04
CA GLN A 80 -21.46 15.48 -19.14
C GLN A 80 -21.20 14.03 -18.67
N GLY A 81 -21.16 13.82 -17.34
CA GLY A 81 -21.01 12.51 -16.73
C GLY A 81 -19.67 11.84 -17.06
N PHE A 82 -19.72 10.58 -17.51
CA PHE A 82 -18.54 9.78 -17.86
C PHE A 82 -18.56 9.32 -19.31
N THR A 83 -19.20 10.11 -20.16
CA THR A 83 -19.40 9.84 -21.59
C THR A 83 -18.13 10.14 -22.40
N LYS A 84 -18.10 9.75 -23.68
CA LYS A 84 -16.96 10.01 -24.58
C LYS A 84 -16.62 11.49 -24.75
N ASN A 85 -17.59 12.37 -24.56
CA ASN A 85 -17.42 13.82 -24.72
C ASN A 85 -16.84 14.50 -23.46
N GLN A 86 -16.65 13.73 -22.38
CA GLN A 86 -16.15 14.27 -21.13
C GLN A 86 -14.80 14.97 -21.33
N PRO A 87 -14.67 16.25 -20.94
CA PRO A 87 -13.43 17.01 -21.11
C PRO A 87 -12.27 16.48 -20.26
N SER A 88 -12.57 15.83 -19.14
CA SER A 88 -11.57 15.23 -18.26
C SER A 88 -11.07 13.88 -18.77
N GLY A 89 -9.82 13.56 -18.41
CA GLY A 89 -9.16 12.34 -18.83
C GLY A 89 -9.61 11.07 -18.11
N TRP A 90 -8.92 9.98 -18.41
CA TRP A 90 -9.27 8.63 -17.98
C TRP A 90 -9.38 8.52 -16.46
N ALA A 91 -8.52 9.23 -15.71
CA ALA A 91 -8.52 9.23 -14.26
C ALA A 91 -9.84 9.73 -13.66
N TYR A 92 -10.49 10.72 -14.27
CA TYR A 92 -11.81 11.18 -13.84
C TYR A 92 -12.89 10.13 -14.18
N ASN A 93 -12.81 9.54 -15.37
CA ASN A 93 -13.77 8.53 -15.84
C ASN A 93 -13.80 7.28 -14.96
N ILE A 94 -12.65 6.88 -14.42
CA ILE A 94 -12.56 5.70 -13.54
C ILE A 94 -12.72 6.03 -12.06
N LEU A 95 -12.71 7.32 -11.65
CA LEU A 95 -12.77 7.76 -10.26
C LEU A 95 -13.88 7.12 -9.43
N PRO A 96 -15.11 6.88 -9.95
CA PRO A 96 -16.17 6.22 -9.17
C PRO A 96 -15.92 4.73 -8.86
N TYR A 97 -14.90 4.11 -9.47
CA TYR A 97 -14.63 2.67 -9.37
C TYR A 97 -13.28 2.33 -8.72
N ILE A 98 -12.52 3.34 -8.26
CA ILE A 98 -11.31 3.18 -7.45
C ILE A 98 -11.69 3.36 -5.98
#